data_AF-A0A0R2UZX9-F1
#
_entry.id   AF-A0A0R2UZX9-F1
#
_cell.length_a   1.000
_cell.length_b   1.000
_cell.length_c   1.000
_cell.angle_alpha   90.00
_cell.angle_beta   90.00
_cell.angle_gamma   90.00
#
_symmetry.space_group_name_H-M   'P 1'
#
loop_
_entity.id
_entity.type
_entity.pdbx_description
1 polymer ?
#
loop_
_entity_poly.entity_id
_entity_poly.type
_entity_poly.pdbx_seq_one_letter_code
_entity_poly.pdbx_strand_id
1 'polypeptide(L)'
;MKKAKIYIPTKNSMQSGLGKSDKWLIKFETNDTGFNPLMGWETSSDTLSELNLEFSTKELAIEYAKKNKIDFEIIEPQKRK
;
A
#
# COMPACT_ATOMS: atom_id res chain seq x y z
N MET A 1 -9.90 -13.91 0.05
CA MET A 1 -8.53 -13.66 0.55
C MET A 1 -8.22 -12.20 0.32
N LYS A 2 -7.56 -11.55 1.28
CA LYS A 2 -7.30 -10.11 1.20
C LYS A 2 -6.13 -9.88 0.23
N LYS A 3 -6.31 -8.96 -0.71
CA LYS A 3 -5.31 -8.62 -1.73
C LYS A 3 -4.47 -7.43 -1.27
N ALA A 4 -3.18 -7.46 -1.57
CA ALA A 4 -2.25 -6.38 -1.28
C ALA A 4 -1.31 -6.11 -2.47
N LYS A 5 -0.82 -4.88 -2.55
CA LYS A 5 0.19 -4.46 -3.52
C LYS A 5 1.50 -4.22 -2.79
N ILE A 6 2.56 -4.85 -3.29
CA ILE A 6 3.94 -4.67 -2.83
C ILE A 6 4.64 -3.80 -3.88
N TYR A 7 4.99 -2.57 -3.52
CA TYR A 7 5.57 -1.62 -4.47
C TYR A 7 6.47 -0.60 -3.78
N ILE A 8 7.30 0.07 -4.56
CA ILE A 8 8.01 1.27 -4.11
C ILE A 8 7.21 2.48 -4.60
N PRO A 9 6.88 3.45 -3.73
CA PRO A 9 6.06 4.58 -4.13
C PRO A 9 6.82 5.47 -5.11
N THR A 10 6.13 5.88 -6.17
CA THR A 10 6.68 6.80 -7.16
C THR A 10 6.88 8.19 -6.54
N LYS A 11 7.90 8.91 -7.00
CA LYS A 11 8.11 10.31 -6.63
C LYS A 11 6.87 11.14 -6.96
N ASN A 12 6.44 12.00 -6.04
CA ASN A 12 5.38 12.96 -6.29
C ASN A 12 5.81 13.97 -7.36
N SER A 13 5.06 14.07 -8.46
CA SER A 13 5.36 14.98 -9.58
C SER A 13 5.48 16.45 -9.17
N MET A 14 4.79 16.87 -8.10
CA MET A 14 4.80 18.25 -7.62
C MET A 14 5.97 18.57 -6.68
N GLN A 15 6.73 17.57 -6.22
CA GLN A 15 7.81 17.76 -5.25
C GLN A 15 9.16 17.34 -5.83
N SER A 16 10.24 18.03 -5.43
CA SER A 16 11.59 17.69 -5.87
C SER A 16 12.23 16.56 -5.06
N GLY A 17 11.78 16.32 -3.83
CA GLY A 17 12.35 15.34 -2.90
C GLY A 17 12.23 13.87 -3.36
N LEU A 18 13.23 13.07 -3.00
CA LEU A 18 13.34 11.64 -3.34
C LEU A 18 13.23 10.70 -2.12
N GLY A 19 13.19 11.22 -0.90
CA GLY A 19 13.34 10.39 0.32
C GLY A 19 12.27 9.32 0.57
N LYS A 20 11.23 9.22 -0.27
CA LYS A 20 10.20 8.18 -0.19
C LYS A 20 10.40 7.03 -1.19
N SER A 21 11.34 7.13 -2.15
CA SER A 21 11.48 6.16 -3.25
C SER A 21 12.38 4.95 -2.95
N ASP A 22 12.79 4.75 -1.71
CA ASP A 22 13.81 3.75 -1.39
C ASP A 22 13.25 2.57 -0.56
N LYS A 23 12.03 2.71 -0.05
CA LYS A 23 11.38 1.70 0.80
C LYS A 23 10.27 0.98 0.05
N TRP A 24 10.15 -0.31 0.33
CA TRP A 24 9.05 -1.14 -0.15
C TRP A 24 7.84 -0.95 0.75
N LEU A 25 6.66 -0.82 0.17
CA LEU A 25 5.39 -0.66 0.86
C LEU A 25 4.48 -1.83 0.53
N ILE A 26 3.80 -2.36 1.55
CA ILE A 26 2.62 -3.21 1.38
C ILE A 26 1.39 -2.35 1.65
N LYS A 27 0.53 -2.24 0.64
CA LYS A 27 -0.77 -1.57 0.74
C LYS A 27 -1.89 -2.56 0.46
N PHE A 28 -2.86 -2.63 1.35
CA PHE A 28 -4.02 -3.49 1.18
C PHE A 28 -5.04 -2.87 0.22
N GLU A 29 -5.65 -3.70 -0.62
CA GLU A 29 -6.83 -3.30 -1.38
C GLU A 29 -8.05 -3.44 -0.48
N THR A 30 -8.74 -2.33 -0.24
CA THR A 30 -10.10 -2.33 0.30
C THR A 30 -11.06 -1.76 -0.75
N ASN A 31 -12.29 -2.25 -0.74
CA ASN A 31 -13.37 -1.74 -1.59
C ASN A 31 -14.53 -1.18 -0.77
N ASP A 32 -14.42 -1.15 0.56
CA ASP A 32 -15.55 -0.81 1.44
C ASP A 32 -15.46 0.65 1.89
N THR A 33 -15.81 1.55 0.98
CA THR A 33 -16.03 2.96 1.29
C THR A 33 -17.53 3.25 1.21
N GLY A 34 -18.17 3.40 2.37
CA GLY A 34 -19.52 3.91 2.52
C GLY A 34 -19.56 5.40 2.84
N PHE A 35 -20.75 5.98 2.79
CA PHE A 35 -20.99 7.37 3.22
C PHE A 35 -21.98 7.38 4.39
N ASN A 36 -21.67 8.16 5.43
CA ASN A 36 -22.59 8.41 6.52
C ASN A 36 -23.76 9.30 6.06
N PRO A 37 -25.03 8.84 6.12
CA PRO A 37 -26.17 9.61 5.63
C PRO A 37 -26.43 10.93 6.36
N LEU A 38 -25.96 11.08 7.61
CA LEU A 38 -26.19 12.27 8.42
C LEU A 38 -25.19 13.38 8.13
N MET A 39 -23.89 13.05 8.17
CA MET A 39 -22.80 14.03 8.07
C MET A 39 -22.10 14.01 6.71
N GLY A 40 -22.35 13.00 5.87
CA GLY A 40 -21.67 12.80 4.59
C GLY A 40 -20.21 12.36 4.70
N TRP A 41 -19.75 11.95 5.87
CA TRP A 41 -18.38 11.47 6.05
C TRP A 41 -18.15 10.12 5.39
N GLU A 42 -16.93 9.93 4.90
CA GLU A 42 -16.44 8.65 4.44
C GLU A 42 -16.34 7.68 5.63
N THR A 43 -16.94 6.50 5.51
CA THR A 43 -16.92 5.46 6.53
C THR A 43 -16.43 4.16 5.91
N SER A 44 -15.53 3.47 6.59
CA SER A 44 -15.06 2.13 6.19
C SER A 44 -15.28 1.16 7.33
N SER A 45 -15.63 -0.09 7.02
CA SER A 45 -15.68 -1.18 7.99
C SER A 45 -14.36 -1.95 8.08
N ASP A 46 -13.47 -1.80 7.08
CA ASP A 46 -12.16 -2.46 7.04
C ASP A 46 -11.10 -1.52 7.61
N THR A 47 -10.33 -1.99 8.60
CA THR A 47 -9.23 -1.23 9.23
C THR A 47 -7.91 -1.36 8.49
N LEU A 48 -7.87 -2.23 7.46
CA LEU A 48 -6.67 -2.42 6.67
C LEU A 48 -6.43 -1.31 5.65
N SER A 49 -7.43 -0.46 5.37
CA SER A 49 -7.26 0.74 4.54
C SER A 49 -6.20 1.68 5.08
N GLU A 50 -6.11 1.80 6.40
CA GLU A 50 -5.18 2.71 7.05
C GLU A 50 -3.75 2.13 7.14
N LEU A 51 -3.61 0.82 6.92
CA LEU A 51 -2.36 0.10 7.17
C LEU A 51 -1.41 0.19 5.97
N ASN A 52 -0.31 0.92 6.15
CA ASN A 52 0.81 0.96 5.22
C ASN A 52 2.06 0.44 5.92
N LEU A 53 2.56 -0.70 5.47
CA LEU A 53 3.73 -1.35 6.07
C LEU A 53 4.98 -1.08 5.23
N GLU A 54 6.00 -0.50 5.86
CA GLU A 54 7.29 -0.21 5.25
C GLU A 54 8.29 -1.36 5.46
N PHE A 55 9.00 -1.72 4.40
CA PHE A 55 10.04 -2.74 4.38
C PHE A 55 11.29 -2.20 3.69
N SER A 56 12.45 -2.68 4.13
CA SER A 56 13.74 -2.34 3.51
C SER A 56 13.99 -3.11 2.22
N THR A 57 13.52 -4.36 2.11
CA THR A 57 13.73 -5.21 0.94
C THR A 57 12.43 -5.83 0.42
N LYS A 58 12.46 -6.21 -0.86
CA LYS A 58 11.35 -6.89 -1.54
C LYS A 58 11.04 -8.24 -0.89
N GLU A 59 12.08 -8.98 -0.52
CA GLU A 59 11.99 -10.33 0.05
C GLU A 59 11.28 -10.31 1.40
N LEU A 60 11.57 -9.34 2.26
CA LEU A 60 10.93 -9.20 3.57
C LEU A 60 9.43 -8.90 3.43
N ALA A 61 9.06 -8.06 2.46
CA ALA A 61 7.66 -7.78 2.17
C ALA A 61 6.92 -9.05 1.68
N ILE A 62 7.55 -9.83 0.80
CA ILE A 62 7.00 -11.09 0.29
C ILE A 62 6.85 -12.12 1.42
N GLU A 63 7.86 -12.25 2.29
CA GLU A 63 7.82 -13.18 3.41
C GLU A 63 6.69 -12.84 4.38
N TYR A 64 6.52 -11.55 4.69
CA TYR A 64 5.40 -11.09 5.51
C TYR A 64 4.05 -11.42 4.87
N ALA A 65 3.88 -11.16 3.57
CA ALA A 65 2.64 -11.46 2.86
C ALA A 65 2.33 -12.97 2.86
N LYS A 66 3.33 -13.82 2.60
CA LYS A 66 3.21 -15.28 2.66
C LYS A 66 2.86 -15.77 4.06
N LYS A 67 3.54 -15.27 5.10
CA LYS A 67 3.30 -15.65 6.50
C LYS A 67 1.88 -15.35 6.95
N ASN A 68 1.32 -14.22 6.50
CA ASN A 68 -0.02 -13.77 6.84
C ASN A 68 -1.10 -14.28 5.85
N LYS A 69 -0.74 -15.12 4.87
CA LYS A 69 -1.66 -15.66 3.85
C LYS A 69 -2.43 -14.57 3.10
N ILE A 70 -1.70 -13.51 2.73
CA ILE A 70 -2.22 -12.37 1.95
C ILE A 70 -1.91 -12.64 0.48
N ASP A 71 -2.90 -12.47 -0.39
CA ASP A 71 -2.67 -12.50 -1.84
C ASP A 71 -1.97 -11.20 -2.23
N PHE A 72 -0.83 -11.27 -2.93
CA PHE A 72 -0.05 -10.07 -3.23
C PHE A 72 0.31 -9.95 -4.71
N GLU A 73 0.33 -8.72 -5.20
CA GLU A 73 0.86 -8.32 -6.50
C GLU A 73 2.15 -7.53 -6.29
N ILE A 74 3.19 -7.86 -7.06
CA ILE A 74 4.48 -7.15 -7.00
C ILE A 74 4.54 -6.17 -8.17
N ILE A 75 4.78 -4.90 -7.85
CA ILE A 75 5.03 -3.85 -8.83
C ILE A 75 6.50 -3.46 -8.74
N GLU A 76 7.24 -3.69 -9.83
CA GLU A 76 8.66 -3.35 -9.86
C GLU A 76 8.88 -1.83 -9.92
N PRO A 77 9.86 -1.30 -9.18
CA PRO A 77 10.16 0.12 -9.20
C PRO A 77 10.65 0.55 -10.58
N GLN A 78 10.02 1.57 -11.15
CA GLN A 78 10.55 2.22 -12.34
C GLN A 78 11.70 3.15 -11.96
N LYS A 79 12.93 2.72 -12.24
CA LYS A 79 14.11 3.57 -12.10
C LYS A 79 14.03 4.68 -13.14
N ARG A 80 14.11 5.92 -12.66
CA ARG A 80 14.21 7.11 -13.52
C ARG A 80 15.57 7.07 -14.23
N LYS A 81 15.57 7.33 -15.54
CA LYS A 81 16.79 7.59 -16.33
C LYS A 81 17.36 8.97 -16.02
#